data_AF-A0A8C2Z0I2-F1
#
_entry.id   AF-A0A8C2Z0I2-F1
#
_cell.length_a   1.000
_cell.length_b   1.000
_cell.length_c   1.000
_cell.angle_alpha   90.00
_cell.angle_beta   90.00
_cell.angle_gamma   90.00
#
_symmetry.space_group_name_H-M   'P 1'
#
loop_
_entity.id
_entity.type
_entity.pdbx_description
1 polymer ?
#
loop_
_entity_poly.entity_id
_entity_poly.type
_entity_poly.pdbx_seq_one_letter_code
_entity_poly.pdbx_strand_id
1 'polypeptide(L)'
;MCNATLGSPYRKCRAVFAEARADCSGLLGELDFLCDIVDAFLPLCSLARAGELFCIIPSYIASHLKKRLAAPAVAAFDRMKRQFDFNLSATVTFDLDTNSSRSLQQVAQDIMEEVSSELHVFQKLSDPLTYGGLVLLAWSFLRAVRYRRRYLRELDFDNVYISAQFKELNQQVTSGGGASVLPITRREAKTYIRPLSCHLTSGERRAVLRGVVSVLRHLVMGGLLVALDFLVFWMLDQVHHQVKGDVVARAPVTVAVQVNGSGYASDIFRDVVASFNVLQRGNVTVVSRKCLMEPSEPDRDTCFTLGFLLGLALLVSLTGGFMQRCRRLVCAAYHPERELERIQFLRQKILDQRTTVWRALRRSAARSPGGGGGGGGGGGGGGGGGGGGGGGSRLQTLLLR
;
A
#
# COMPACT_ATOMS: atom_id res chain seq x y z
N MET A 1 -37.46 72.93 -30.30
CA MET A 1 -38.13 73.59 -31.45
C MET A 1 -37.05 74.25 -32.27
N CYS A 2 -36.95 73.94 -33.57
CA CYS A 2 -35.76 74.15 -34.43
C CYS A 2 -34.56 73.23 -34.13
N ASN A 3 -34.75 71.93 -34.38
CA ASN A 3 -33.67 70.96 -34.61
C ASN A 3 -33.88 70.35 -36.01
N ALA A 4 -32.87 69.70 -36.58
CA ALA A 4 -32.95 69.01 -37.88
C ALA A 4 -34.14 68.05 -37.98
N THR A 5 -34.56 67.48 -36.85
CA THR A 5 -35.71 66.57 -36.74
C THR A 5 -37.07 67.25 -36.60
N LEU A 6 -37.16 68.52 -36.18
CA LEU A 6 -38.43 69.19 -35.83
C LEU A 6 -38.83 70.36 -36.76
N GLY A 7 -37.93 70.83 -37.62
CA GLY A 7 -38.19 71.90 -38.59
C GLY A 7 -38.42 73.30 -37.98
N SER A 8 -38.63 74.31 -38.84
CA SER A 8 -38.99 75.66 -38.40
C SER A 8 -40.50 75.79 -38.16
N PRO A 9 -40.95 76.65 -37.23
CA PRO A 9 -42.38 76.85 -36.93
C PRO A 9 -43.21 77.20 -38.15
N TYR A 10 -42.67 78.02 -39.06
CA TYR A 10 -43.31 78.38 -40.33
C TYR A 10 -43.56 77.16 -41.24
N ARG A 11 -42.54 76.32 -41.45
CA ARG A 11 -42.67 75.11 -42.27
C ARG A 11 -43.65 74.13 -41.65
N LYS A 12 -43.62 73.97 -40.33
CA LYS A 12 -44.53 73.07 -39.62
C LYS A 12 -45.98 73.54 -39.71
N CYS A 13 -46.24 74.85 -39.58
CA CYS A 13 -47.57 75.41 -39.80
C CYS A 13 -48.10 75.10 -41.21
N ARG A 14 -47.31 75.38 -42.25
CA ARG A 14 -47.70 75.08 -43.63
C ARG A 14 -47.93 73.59 -43.90
N ALA A 15 -47.11 72.73 -43.31
CA ALA A 15 -47.27 71.28 -43.45
C ALA A 15 -48.62 70.81 -42.89
N VAL A 16 -49.01 71.29 -41.70
CA VAL A 16 -50.30 70.93 -41.07
C VAL A 16 -51.49 71.40 -41.91
N PHE A 17 -51.46 72.63 -42.46
CA PHE A 17 -52.55 73.10 -43.32
C PHE A 17 -52.60 72.36 -44.67
N ALA A 18 -51.45 72.00 -45.24
CA ALA A 18 -51.39 71.20 -46.46
C ALA A 18 -51.93 69.77 -46.24
N GLU A 19 -51.62 69.17 -45.08
CA GLU A 19 -52.13 67.86 -44.66
C GLU A 19 -53.65 67.92 -44.44
N ALA A 20 -54.14 68.94 -43.71
CA ALA A 20 -55.58 69.14 -43.51
C ALA A 20 -56.35 69.36 -44.82
N ARG A 21 -55.74 70.03 -45.82
CA ARG A 21 -56.33 70.15 -47.16
C ARG A 21 -56.40 68.80 -47.86
N ALA A 22 -55.31 68.02 -47.82
CA ALA A 22 -55.26 66.70 -48.44
C ALA A 22 -56.30 65.74 -47.83
N ASP A 23 -56.44 65.76 -46.51
CA ASP A 23 -57.44 64.97 -45.78
C ASP A 23 -58.87 65.42 -46.12
N CYS A 24 -59.11 66.74 -46.23
CA CYS A 24 -60.40 67.30 -46.65
C CYS A 24 -60.79 66.84 -48.06
N SER A 25 -59.87 66.92 -49.03
CA SER A 25 -60.12 66.42 -50.40
C SER A 25 -60.32 64.89 -50.45
N GLY A 26 -59.62 64.14 -49.60
CA GLY A 26 -59.81 62.69 -49.51
C GLY A 26 -61.19 62.28 -48.99
N LEU A 27 -61.82 63.11 -48.13
CA LEU A 27 -63.12 62.83 -47.50
C LEU A 27 -64.32 63.31 -48.31
N LEU A 28 -64.18 64.38 -49.11
CA LEU A 28 -65.30 65.05 -49.81
C LEU A 28 -65.40 64.73 -51.31
N GLY A 29 -64.37 64.16 -51.93
CA GLY A 29 -64.43 63.58 -53.27
C GLY A 29 -64.89 64.57 -54.37
N GLU A 30 -66.09 64.41 -54.91
CA GLU A 30 -66.59 65.29 -55.99
C GLU A 30 -66.87 66.74 -55.53
N LEU A 31 -66.89 67.00 -54.22
CA LEU A 31 -67.15 68.32 -53.62
C LEU A 31 -65.88 69.05 -53.15
N ASP A 32 -64.70 68.67 -53.65
CA ASP A 32 -63.38 69.16 -53.22
C ASP A 32 -63.18 70.68 -53.27
N PHE A 33 -63.98 71.40 -54.07
CA PHE A 33 -63.92 72.86 -54.14
C PHE A 33 -64.18 73.55 -52.79
N LEU A 34 -64.90 72.90 -51.86
CA LEU A 34 -65.14 73.42 -50.52
C LEU A 34 -63.86 73.49 -49.67
N CYS A 35 -62.86 72.65 -49.98
CA CYS A 35 -61.59 72.60 -49.25
C CYS A 35 -60.64 73.76 -49.62
N ASP A 36 -60.96 74.55 -50.65
CA ASP A 36 -60.20 75.77 -51.02
C ASP A 36 -60.22 76.86 -49.93
N ILE A 37 -61.20 76.81 -49.02
CA ILE A 37 -61.23 77.70 -47.86
C ILE A 37 -60.03 77.51 -46.93
N VAL A 38 -59.44 76.30 -46.90
CA VAL A 38 -58.23 76.02 -46.10
C VAL A 38 -57.03 76.81 -46.62
N ASP A 39 -56.95 77.01 -47.95
CA ASP A 39 -55.86 77.78 -48.56
C ASP A 39 -55.98 79.28 -48.28
N ALA A 40 -57.20 79.80 -48.07
CA ALA A 40 -57.40 81.18 -47.65
C ALA A 40 -56.76 81.49 -46.29
N PHE A 41 -56.55 80.47 -45.45
CA PHE A 41 -55.94 80.60 -44.13
C PHE A 41 -54.42 80.34 -44.10
N LEU A 42 -53.83 79.79 -45.17
CA LEU A 42 -52.36 79.63 -45.31
C LEU A 42 -51.55 80.91 -45.04
N PRO A 43 -52.00 82.13 -45.40
CA PRO A 43 -51.29 83.37 -45.10
C PRO A 43 -51.09 83.60 -43.60
N LEU A 44 -51.96 83.06 -42.72
CA LEU A 44 -51.80 83.19 -41.27
C LEU A 44 -50.53 82.50 -40.76
N CYS A 45 -50.03 81.47 -41.45
CA CYS A 45 -48.75 80.85 -41.11
C CYS A 45 -47.57 81.84 -41.24
N SER A 46 -47.71 82.95 -41.96
CA SER A 46 -46.67 83.99 -42.01
C SER A 46 -46.37 84.60 -40.63
N LEU A 47 -47.35 84.65 -39.71
CA LEU A 47 -47.14 85.07 -38.31
C LEU A 47 -46.18 84.12 -37.57
N ALA A 48 -46.15 82.84 -37.93
CA ALA A 48 -45.23 81.86 -37.37
C ALA A 48 -43.76 82.10 -37.78
N ARG A 49 -43.48 83.01 -38.74
CA ARG A 49 -42.10 83.47 -39.00
C ARG A 49 -41.54 84.31 -37.86
N ALA A 50 -42.37 85.02 -37.10
CA ALA A 50 -41.92 85.68 -35.86
C ALA A 50 -41.39 84.66 -34.84
N GLY A 51 -41.94 83.43 -34.87
CA GLY A 51 -41.48 82.28 -34.10
C GLY A 51 -40.06 81.79 -34.45
N GLU A 52 -39.51 82.15 -35.62
CA GLU A 52 -38.14 81.80 -35.99
C GLU A 52 -37.09 82.58 -35.16
N LEU A 53 -37.47 83.72 -34.58
CA LEU A 53 -36.59 84.46 -33.66
C LEU A 53 -36.26 83.62 -32.41
N PHE A 54 -37.21 82.83 -31.92
CA PHE A 54 -37.01 81.89 -30.81
C PHE A 54 -36.07 80.72 -31.16
N CYS A 55 -35.70 80.55 -32.44
CA CYS A 55 -34.72 79.55 -32.87
C CYS A 55 -33.28 80.12 -32.93
N ILE A 56 -33.15 81.44 -33.10
CA ILE A 56 -31.87 82.13 -33.13
C ILE A 56 -31.33 82.31 -31.69
N ILE A 57 -32.20 82.62 -30.74
CA ILE A 57 -31.79 82.91 -29.35
C ILE A 57 -31.11 81.68 -28.68
N PRO A 58 -31.68 80.45 -28.69
CA PRO A 58 -31.04 79.29 -28.06
C PRO A 58 -29.78 78.82 -28.79
N SER A 59 -29.74 78.91 -30.13
CA SER A 59 -28.55 78.52 -30.91
C SER A 59 -27.39 79.49 -30.67
N TYR A 60 -27.67 80.78 -30.53
CA TYR A 60 -26.68 81.79 -30.16
C TYR A 60 -26.15 81.57 -28.72
N ILE A 61 -27.05 81.37 -27.75
CA ILE A 61 -26.68 81.12 -26.34
C ILE A 61 -25.86 79.82 -26.21
N ALA A 62 -26.27 78.74 -26.86
CA ALA A 62 -25.54 77.47 -26.85
C ALA A 62 -24.14 77.62 -27.46
N SER A 63 -24.00 78.39 -28.54
CA SER A 63 -22.69 78.66 -29.15
C SER A 63 -21.78 79.50 -28.25
N HIS A 64 -22.36 80.46 -27.50
CA HIS A 64 -21.61 81.32 -26.60
C HIS A 64 -21.21 80.60 -25.31
N LEU A 65 -22.11 79.80 -24.73
CA LEU A 65 -21.82 78.89 -23.62
C LEU A 65 -20.72 77.91 -24.02
N LYS A 66 -20.81 77.28 -25.20
CA LYS A 66 -19.77 76.36 -25.69
C LYS A 66 -18.41 77.07 -25.83
N LYS A 67 -18.35 78.29 -26.36
CA LYS A 67 -17.09 79.03 -26.49
C LYS A 67 -16.50 79.47 -25.15
N ARG A 68 -17.33 79.84 -24.17
CA ARG A 68 -16.87 80.37 -22.86
C ARG A 68 -16.64 79.29 -21.81
N LEU A 69 -17.43 78.22 -21.80
CA LEU A 69 -17.42 77.19 -20.76
C LEU A 69 -16.76 75.88 -21.18
N ALA A 70 -16.54 75.61 -22.47
CA ALA A 70 -15.88 74.36 -22.87
C ALA A 70 -14.46 74.26 -22.32
N ALA A 71 -13.65 75.32 -22.43
CA ALA A 71 -12.28 75.32 -21.91
C ALA A 71 -12.21 75.10 -20.38
N PRO A 72 -12.93 75.85 -19.52
CA PRO A 72 -12.89 75.62 -18.07
C PRO A 72 -13.55 74.30 -17.65
N ALA A 73 -14.61 73.84 -18.34
CA ALA A 73 -15.21 72.55 -18.05
C ALA A 73 -14.25 71.39 -18.38
N VAL A 74 -13.63 71.41 -19.56
CA VAL A 74 -12.62 70.41 -19.95
C VAL A 74 -11.43 70.46 -19.00
N ALA A 75 -10.93 71.64 -18.63
CA ALA A 75 -9.86 71.77 -17.65
C ALA A 75 -10.23 71.25 -16.26
N ALA A 76 -11.48 71.41 -15.82
CA ALA A 76 -11.97 70.84 -14.56
C ALA A 76 -12.09 69.31 -14.63
N PHE A 77 -12.59 68.77 -15.75
CA PHE A 77 -12.63 67.33 -15.98
C PHE A 77 -11.23 66.71 -16.07
N ASP A 78 -10.26 67.38 -16.70
CA ASP A 78 -8.87 66.92 -16.76
C ASP A 78 -8.21 66.96 -15.37
N ARG A 79 -8.50 67.97 -14.55
CA ARG A 79 -8.05 68.01 -13.15
C ARG A 79 -8.65 66.86 -12.34
N MET A 80 -9.93 66.57 -12.52
CA MET A 80 -10.59 65.42 -11.88
C MET A 80 -9.98 64.10 -12.35
N LYS A 81 -9.79 63.94 -13.66
CA LYS A 81 -9.20 62.73 -14.26
C LYS A 81 -7.80 62.45 -13.69
N ARG A 82 -6.96 63.48 -13.50
CA ARG A 82 -5.63 63.34 -12.89
C ARG A 82 -5.65 62.86 -11.45
N GLN A 83 -6.74 63.08 -10.70
CA GLN A 83 -6.89 62.54 -9.34
C GLN A 83 -7.14 61.02 -9.32
N PHE A 84 -7.57 60.46 -10.45
CA PHE A 84 -7.86 59.03 -10.63
C PHE A 84 -6.81 58.30 -11.46
N ASP A 85 -5.82 59.00 -12.01
CA ASP A 85 -4.77 58.40 -12.84
C ASP A 85 -3.63 57.89 -11.95
N PHE A 86 -3.51 56.56 -11.82
CA PHE A 86 -2.41 55.92 -11.08
C PHE A 86 -1.99 54.63 -11.79
N ASN A 87 -0.69 54.31 -11.69
CA ASN A 87 -0.11 53.10 -12.25
C ASN A 87 0.19 52.10 -11.13
N LEU A 88 -0.28 50.87 -11.30
CA LEU A 88 -0.09 49.77 -10.36
C LEU A 88 0.92 48.79 -10.93
N SER A 89 2.10 48.70 -10.32
CA SER A 89 3.11 47.69 -10.65
C SER A 89 3.29 46.73 -9.48
N ALA A 90 2.97 45.46 -9.68
CA ALA A 90 3.19 44.41 -8.69
C ALA A 90 4.44 43.60 -9.08
N THR A 91 5.45 43.61 -8.21
CA THR A 91 6.66 42.79 -8.38
C THR A 91 6.62 41.66 -7.36
N VAL A 92 6.50 40.43 -7.85
CA VAL A 92 6.56 39.22 -7.02
C VAL A 92 8.00 38.76 -6.97
N THR A 93 8.66 38.92 -5.82
CA THR A 93 10.00 38.40 -5.59
C THR A 93 9.87 37.01 -4.96
N PHE A 94 10.26 35.98 -5.70
CA PHE A 94 10.39 34.62 -5.18
C PHE A 94 11.82 34.43 -4.68
N ASP A 95 12.02 34.40 -3.36
CA ASP A 95 13.27 33.88 -2.79
C ASP A 95 13.19 32.36 -2.82
N LEU A 96 13.58 31.80 -3.97
CA LEU A 96 13.82 30.38 -4.16
C LEU A 96 15.32 30.18 -4.31
N ASP A 97 16.00 29.84 -3.21
CA ASP A 97 17.35 29.29 -3.25
C ASP A 97 17.31 27.86 -3.83
N THR A 98 17.10 27.75 -5.14
CA THR A 98 17.14 26.47 -5.85
C THR A 98 17.99 26.59 -7.10
N ASN A 99 19.27 26.24 -6.99
CA ASN A 99 20.15 25.94 -8.12
C ASN A 99 19.88 24.50 -8.61
N SER A 100 18.64 24.22 -9.02
CA SER A 100 18.23 22.89 -9.47
C SER A 100 17.78 22.95 -10.92
N SER A 101 18.50 22.25 -11.80
CA SER A 101 18.29 22.19 -13.24
C SER A 101 17.04 21.42 -13.68
N ARG A 102 16.18 20.98 -12.75
CA ARG A 102 15.02 20.12 -13.04
C ARG A 102 13.73 20.68 -12.44
N SER A 103 12.65 20.53 -13.20
CA SER A 103 11.29 20.91 -12.78
C SER A 103 10.72 19.88 -11.79
N LEU A 104 9.93 20.32 -10.81
CA LEU A 104 9.29 19.44 -9.81
C LEU A 104 8.38 18.38 -10.46
N GLN A 105 7.80 18.68 -11.62
CA GLN A 105 6.97 17.76 -12.40
C GLN A 105 7.79 16.62 -13.00
N GLN A 106 9.01 16.89 -13.48
CA GLN A 106 9.93 15.84 -13.96
C GLN A 106 10.40 14.95 -12.81
N VAL A 107 10.71 15.53 -11.64
CA VAL A 107 11.12 14.74 -10.47
C VAL A 107 10.00 13.80 -10.00
N ALA A 108 8.74 14.26 -10.00
CA ALA A 108 7.61 13.41 -9.63
C ALA A 108 7.37 12.27 -10.63
N GLN A 109 7.53 12.53 -11.94
CA GLN A 109 7.39 11.52 -12.98
C GLN A 109 8.51 10.47 -12.93
N ASP A 110 9.76 10.90 -12.78
CA ASP A 110 10.92 10.00 -12.65
C ASP A 110 10.73 9.05 -11.45
N ILE A 111 10.27 9.56 -10.29
CA ILE A 111 10.01 8.74 -9.11
C ILE A 111 8.87 7.73 -9.36
N MET A 112 7.80 8.14 -10.02
CA MET A 112 6.65 7.26 -10.29
C MET A 112 7.03 6.15 -11.28
N GLU A 113 7.84 6.46 -12.28
CA GLU A 113 8.33 5.50 -13.27
C GLU A 113 9.27 4.48 -12.61
N GLU A 114 10.19 4.92 -11.76
CA GLU A 114 11.11 4.04 -11.04
C GLU A 114 10.38 3.11 -10.04
N VAL A 115 9.41 3.63 -9.29
CA VAL A 115 8.56 2.81 -8.40
C VAL A 115 7.72 1.79 -9.18
N SER A 116 7.18 2.19 -10.34
CA SER A 116 6.39 1.30 -11.18
C SER A 116 7.24 0.17 -11.79
N SER A 117 8.49 0.47 -12.16
CA SER A 117 9.46 -0.50 -12.66
C SER A 117 9.77 -1.57 -11.60
N GLU A 118 10.11 -1.14 -10.38
CA GLU A 118 10.39 -2.04 -9.25
C GLU A 118 9.17 -2.92 -8.90
N LEU A 119 7.96 -2.35 -8.89
CA LEU A 119 6.73 -3.13 -8.66
C LEU A 119 6.52 -4.20 -9.74
N HIS A 120 6.82 -3.86 -11.01
CA HIS A 120 6.66 -4.77 -12.14
C HIS A 120 7.65 -5.93 -12.08
N VAL A 121 8.85 -5.72 -11.54
CA VAL A 121 9.83 -6.79 -11.27
C VAL A 121 9.30 -7.76 -10.20
N PHE A 122 8.76 -7.23 -9.09
CA PHE A 122 8.15 -8.05 -8.05
C PHE A 122 6.98 -8.89 -8.55
N GLN A 123 6.09 -8.30 -9.35
CA GLN A 123 4.96 -9.01 -9.96
C GLN A 123 5.44 -10.15 -10.88
N LYS A 124 6.39 -9.88 -11.78
CA LYS A 124 7.00 -10.90 -12.66
C LYS A 124 7.69 -12.03 -11.90
N LEU A 125 8.33 -11.74 -10.77
CA LEU A 125 8.96 -12.75 -9.90
C LEU A 125 7.93 -13.55 -9.08
N SER A 126 6.74 -13.01 -8.85
CA SER A 126 5.68 -13.69 -8.10
C SER A 126 4.88 -14.70 -8.94
N ASP A 127 4.77 -14.50 -10.25
CA ASP A 127 4.11 -15.42 -11.18
C ASP A 127 4.56 -16.88 -11.05
N PRO A 128 5.86 -17.23 -11.00
CA PRO A 128 6.30 -18.62 -10.82
C PRO A 128 5.96 -19.23 -9.45
N LEU A 129 5.72 -18.43 -8.41
CA LEU A 129 5.31 -18.95 -7.09
C LEU A 129 3.94 -19.65 -7.17
N THR A 130 3.07 -19.25 -8.09
CA THR A 130 1.76 -19.89 -8.29
C THR A 130 1.88 -21.37 -8.67
N TYR A 131 2.86 -21.71 -9.52
CA TYR A 131 3.19 -23.09 -9.90
C TYR A 131 3.94 -23.86 -8.81
N GLY A 132 4.48 -23.15 -7.81
CA GLY A 132 5.18 -23.75 -6.66
C GLY A 132 4.31 -24.77 -5.93
N GLY A 133 3.00 -24.50 -5.79
CA GLY A 133 2.05 -25.44 -5.18
C GLY A 133 1.96 -26.78 -5.92
N LEU A 134 1.89 -26.76 -7.25
CA LEU A 134 1.84 -27.97 -8.08
C LEU A 134 3.14 -28.78 -7.98
N VAL A 135 4.29 -28.11 -7.95
CA VAL A 135 5.60 -28.76 -7.77
C VAL A 135 5.69 -29.43 -6.40
N LEU A 136 5.24 -28.76 -5.33
CA LEU A 136 5.21 -29.31 -3.98
C LEU A 136 4.27 -30.52 -3.89
N LEU A 137 3.10 -30.46 -4.54
CA LEU A 137 2.17 -31.58 -4.63
C LEU A 137 2.79 -32.76 -5.38
N ALA A 138 3.36 -32.55 -6.57
CA ALA A 138 4.04 -33.59 -7.34
C ALA A 138 5.20 -34.22 -6.55
N TRP A 139 5.99 -33.41 -5.85
CA TRP A 139 7.06 -33.88 -4.99
C TRP A 139 6.55 -34.73 -3.82
N SER A 140 5.46 -34.30 -3.17
CA SER A 140 4.82 -35.04 -2.09
C SER A 140 4.31 -36.41 -2.56
N PHE A 141 3.70 -36.46 -3.75
CA PHE A 141 3.24 -37.69 -4.39
C PHE A 141 4.40 -38.62 -4.71
N LEU A 142 5.49 -38.09 -5.30
CA LEU A 142 6.70 -38.87 -5.58
C LEU A 142 7.32 -39.44 -4.31
N ARG A 143 7.30 -38.71 -3.19
CA ARG A 143 7.73 -39.22 -1.87
C ARG A 143 6.84 -40.37 -1.39
N ALA A 144 5.52 -40.25 -1.53
CA ALA A 144 4.58 -41.30 -1.15
C ALA A 144 4.78 -42.58 -1.99
N VAL A 145 4.93 -42.44 -3.31
CA VAL A 145 5.19 -43.56 -4.22
C VAL A 145 6.52 -44.23 -3.91
N ARG A 146 7.60 -43.46 -3.68
CA ARG A 146 8.91 -44.02 -3.29
C ARG A 146 8.83 -44.77 -1.96
N TYR A 147 8.10 -44.24 -0.99
CA TYR A 147 7.89 -44.91 0.28
C TYR A 147 7.14 -46.24 0.08
N ARG A 148 6.04 -46.24 -0.68
CA ARG A 148 5.28 -47.46 -0.99
C ARG A 148 6.16 -48.51 -1.66
N ARG A 149 6.95 -48.13 -2.67
CA ARG A 149 7.84 -49.07 -3.36
C ARG A 149 8.86 -49.68 -2.41
N ARG A 150 9.47 -48.88 -1.53
CA ARG A 150 10.43 -49.37 -0.54
C ARG A 150 9.77 -50.26 0.51
N TYR A 151 8.57 -49.90 0.95
CA TYR A 151 7.77 -50.69 1.89
C TYR A 151 7.49 -52.11 1.38
N LEU A 152 7.21 -52.25 0.08
CA LEU A 152 6.93 -53.52 -0.58
C LEU A 152 8.18 -54.33 -0.92
N ARG A 153 9.34 -53.68 -1.11
CA ARG A 153 10.58 -54.34 -1.53
C ARG A 153 11.49 -54.75 -0.37
N GLU A 154 11.55 -53.94 0.69
CA GLU A 154 12.48 -54.12 1.80
C GLU A 154 11.72 -54.49 3.09
N LEU A 155 11.95 -55.71 3.59
CA LEU A 155 11.33 -56.21 4.83
C LEU A 155 11.88 -55.52 6.10
N ASP A 156 13.13 -55.05 6.04
CA ASP A 156 13.80 -54.31 7.13
C ASP A 156 13.34 -52.85 7.25
N PHE A 157 12.79 -52.28 6.17
CA PHE A 157 12.53 -50.85 6.08
C PHE A 157 11.34 -50.43 6.94
N ASP A 158 11.56 -49.52 7.89
CA ASP A 158 10.55 -49.00 8.85
C ASP A 158 9.80 -50.12 9.61
N ASN A 159 10.48 -51.25 9.83
CA ASN A 159 9.94 -52.43 10.48
C ASN A 159 10.36 -52.50 11.95
N VAL A 160 9.84 -51.55 12.73
CA VAL A 160 10.24 -51.33 14.13
C VAL A 160 9.04 -51.41 15.08
N TYR A 161 7.85 -51.73 14.57
CA TYR A 161 6.62 -51.60 15.33
C TYR A 161 6.04 -52.95 15.76
N ILE A 162 5.61 -53.01 17.01
CA ILE A 162 4.91 -54.16 17.57
C ILE A 162 3.41 -53.92 17.42
N SER A 163 2.83 -54.45 16.34
CA SER A 163 1.39 -54.40 16.04
C SER A 163 0.59 -55.40 16.90
N ALA A 164 -0.74 -55.31 16.86
CA ALA A 164 -1.61 -56.31 17.48
C ALA A 164 -1.43 -57.69 16.81
N GLN A 165 -1.35 -57.72 15.48
CA GLN A 165 -1.08 -58.93 14.69
C GLN A 165 0.25 -59.59 15.07
N PHE A 166 1.30 -58.81 15.36
CA PHE A 166 2.57 -59.36 15.86
C PHE A 166 2.40 -60.11 17.18
N LYS A 167 1.59 -59.57 18.11
CA LYS A 167 1.36 -60.21 19.41
C LYS A 167 0.60 -61.53 19.26
N GLU A 168 -0.43 -61.53 18.41
CA GLU A 168 -1.24 -62.71 18.12
C GLU A 168 -0.39 -63.81 17.47
N LEU A 169 0.38 -63.48 16.42
CA LEU A 169 1.29 -64.43 15.78
C LEU A 169 2.32 -64.97 16.77
N ASN A 170 2.94 -64.11 17.58
CA ASN A 170 3.90 -64.58 18.58
C ASN A 170 3.24 -65.49 19.62
N GLN A 171 2.01 -65.19 20.05
CA GLN A 171 1.28 -66.03 20.99
C GLN A 171 1.00 -67.41 20.39
N GLN A 172 0.51 -67.47 19.15
CA GLN A 172 0.28 -68.73 18.44
C GLN A 172 1.55 -69.60 18.34
N VAL A 173 2.68 -69.00 17.93
CA VAL A 173 3.94 -69.74 17.81
C VAL A 173 4.49 -70.17 19.17
N THR A 174 4.31 -69.36 20.22
CA THR A 174 4.74 -69.70 21.58
C THR A 174 3.91 -70.84 22.16
N SER A 175 2.59 -70.84 21.92
CA SER A 175 1.70 -71.95 22.31
C SER A 175 2.05 -73.26 21.60
N GLY A 176 2.57 -73.19 20.37
CA GLY A 176 3.11 -74.34 19.63
C GLY A 176 4.50 -74.80 20.07
N GLY A 177 5.05 -74.31 21.19
CA GLY A 177 6.37 -74.68 21.71
C GLY A 177 7.55 -73.90 21.12
N GLY A 178 7.29 -72.86 20.33
CA GLY A 178 8.34 -71.98 19.78
C GLY A 178 8.89 -70.98 20.81
N ALA A 179 10.08 -70.44 20.54
CA ALA A 179 10.72 -69.45 21.41
C ALA A 179 9.87 -68.17 21.55
N SER A 180 9.66 -67.70 22.78
CA SER A 180 8.90 -66.48 23.06
C SER A 180 9.73 -65.21 22.83
N VAL A 181 9.21 -64.28 22.04
CA VAL A 181 9.81 -62.94 21.86
C VAL A 181 9.33 -61.94 22.91
N LEU A 182 8.09 -62.08 23.40
CA LEU A 182 7.53 -61.23 24.47
C LEU A 182 7.85 -61.86 25.85
N PRO A 183 8.18 -61.09 26.91
CA PRO A 183 8.15 -59.62 27.03
C PRO A 183 9.36 -58.90 26.41
N ILE A 184 9.14 -57.65 25.99
CA ILE A 184 10.18 -56.76 25.47
C ILE A 184 10.96 -56.17 26.63
N THR A 185 12.29 -56.25 26.59
CA THR A 185 13.15 -55.68 27.64
C THR A 185 13.15 -54.15 27.59
N ARG A 186 13.49 -53.47 28.70
CA ARG A 186 13.57 -51.99 28.74
C ARG A 186 14.52 -51.39 27.69
N ARG A 187 15.57 -52.12 27.29
CA ARG A 187 16.51 -51.69 26.25
C ARG A 187 15.87 -51.79 24.86
N GLU A 188 15.21 -52.90 24.58
CA GLU A 188 14.49 -53.13 23.32
C GLU A 188 13.28 -52.20 23.16
N ALA A 189 12.62 -51.80 24.25
CA ALA A 189 11.51 -50.85 24.24
C ALA A 189 11.90 -49.43 23.75
N LYS A 190 13.19 -49.10 23.71
CA LYS A 190 13.69 -47.87 23.07
C LYS A 190 13.74 -47.99 21.55
N THR A 191 13.95 -49.21 21.05
CA THR A 191 13.99 -49.50 19.62
C THR A 191 12.59 -49.80 19.12
N TYR A 192 11.89 -50.79 19.67
CA TYR A 192 10.60 -51.27 19.19
C TYR A 192 9.42 -50.57 19.86
N ILE A 193 8.51 -50.00 19.08
CA ILE A 193 7.42 -49.14 19.58
C ILE A 193 6.05 -49.72 19.20
N ARG A 194 5.02 -49.39 19.99
CA ARG A 194 3.64 -49.66 19.60
C ARG A 194 3.16 -48.57 18.62
N PRO A 195 2.49 -48.93 17.51
CA PRO A 195 2.08 -47.96 16.48
C PRO A 195 1.19 -46.83 17.03
N LEU A 196 0.34 -47.12 18.01
CA LEU A 196 -0.60 -46.20 18.65
C LEU A 196 -0.06 -45.48 19.90
N SER A 197 1.22 -45.64 20.24
CA SER A 197 1.75 -45.00 21.45
C SER A 197 1.96 -43.50 21.26
N CYS A 198 1.51 -42.65 22.17
CA CYS A 198 1.83 -41.21 22.10
C CYS A 198 3.31 -40.88 22.35
N HIS A 199 4.13 -41.87 22.72
CA HIS A 199 5.56 -41.67 22.94
C HIS A 199 6.30 -41.51 21.60
N LEU A 200 6.94 -40.35 21.40
CA LEU A 200 7.77 -40.08 20.23
C LEU A 200 9.13 -40.78 20.37
N THR A 201 9.56 -41.45 19.31
CA THR A 201 10.91 -42.00 19.22
C THR A 201 11.95 -40.89 19.07
N SER A 202 13.22 -41.20 19.35
CA SER A 202 14.33 -40.26 19.11
C SER A 202 14.42 -39.83 17.64
N GLY A 203 14.06 -40.70 16.70
CA GLY A 203 14.00 -40.39 15.27
C GLY A 203 12.89 -39.40 14.93
N GLU A 204 11.67 -39.69 15.38
CA GLU A 204 10.50 -38.81 15.18
C GLU A 204 10.68 -37.48 15.90
N ARG A 205 11.22 -37.48 17.12
CA ARG A 205 11.52 -36.26 17.88
C ARG A 205 12.52 -35.38 17.14
N ARG A 206 13.56 -35.95 16.51
CA ARG A 206 14.48 -35.17 15.67
C ARG A 206 13.80 -34.61 14.42
N ALA A 207 12.85 -35.34 13.83
CA ALA A 207 12.08 -34.84 12.68
C ALA A 207 11.17 -33.68 13.08
N VAL A 208 10.40 -33.83 14.17
CA VAL A 208 9.55 -32.78 14.74
C VAL A 208 10.38 -31.58 15.18
N LEU A 209 11.52 -31.80 15.85
CA LEU A 209 12.41 -30.72 16.27
C LEU A 209 12.94 -29.91 15.09
N ARG A 210 13.32 -30.56 13.98
CA ARG A 210 13.72 -29.84 12.75
C ARG A 210 12.58 -28.99 12.20
N GLY A 211 11.35 -29.50 12.21
CA GLY A 211 10.16 -28.74 11.83
C GLY A 211 9.94 -27.53 12.73
N VAL A 212 9.96 -27.73 14.06
CA VAL A 212 9.78 -26.69 15.06
C VAL A 212 10.87 -25.62 14.97
N VAL A 213 12.15 -26.01 14.83
CA VAL A 213 13.27 -25.06 14.66
C VAL A 213 13.08 -24.25 13.37
N SER A 214 12.63 -24.88 12.29
CA SER A 214 12.31 -24.17 11.06
C SER A 214 11.20 -23.14 11.29
N VAL A 215 10.08 -23.53 11.90
CA VAL A 215 8.96 -22.59 12.18
C VAL A 215 9.40 -21.47 13.12
N LEU A 216 10.15 -21.78 14.18
CA LEU A 216 10.68 -20.80 15.12
C LEU A 216 11.59 -19.78 14.42
N ARG A 217 12.44 -20.23 13.48
CA ARG A 217 13.25 -19.31 12.67
C ARG A 217 12.39 -18.34 11.87
N HIS A 218 11.32 -18.81 11.24
CA HIS A 218 10.39 -17.94 10.49
C HIS A 218 9.58 -17.03 11.42
N LEU A 219 9.21 -17.51 12.62
CA LEU A 219 8.55 -16.71 13.65
C LEU A 219 9.44 -15.54 14.10
N VAL A 220 10.72 -15.82 14.40
CA VAL A 220 11.68 -14.78 14.79
C VAL A 220 11.90 -13.78 13.66
N MET A 221 12.05 -14.26 12.42
CA MET A 221 12.23 -13.38 11.27
C MET A 221 11.00 -12.50 11.00
N GLY A 222 9.81 -13.09 10.98
CA GLY A 222 8.55 -12.36 10.81
C GLY A 222 8.30 -11.38 11.96
N GLY A 223 8.55 -11.79 13.21
CA GLY A 223 8.44 -10.91 14.37
C GLY A 223 9.41 -9.73 14.33
N LEU A 224 10.65 -9.93 13.85
CA LEU A 224 11.61 -8.85 13.66
C LEU A 224 11.16 -7.85 12.58
N LEU A 225 10.61 -8.34 11.47
CA LEU A 225 10.07 -7.49 10.41
C LEU A 225 8.87 -6.66 10.91
N VAL A 226 7.91 -7.29 11.58
CA VAL A 226 6.77 -6.59 12.17
C VAL A 226 7.23 -5.55 13.20
N ALA A 227 8.22 -5.89 14.04
CA ALA A 227 8.78 -4.94 14.99
C ALA A 227 9.46 -3.75 14.28
N LEU A 228 10.17 -3.99 13.17
CA LEU A 228 10.76 -2.93 12.36
C LEU A 228 9.68 -2.01 11.76
N ASP A 229 8.58 -2.57 11.25
CA ASP A 229 7.47 -1.79 10.70
C ASP A 229 6.84 -0.90 11.77
N PHE A 230 6.62 -1.44 12.98
CA PHE A 230 6.16 -0.66 14.13
C PHE A 230 7.16 0.41 14.58
N LEU A 231 8.47 0.13 14.52
CA LEU A 231 9.51 1.11 14.82
C LEU A 231 9.50 2.26 13.81
N VAL A 232 9.36 1.97 12.51
CA VAL A 232 9.26 2.99 11.46
C VAL A 232 7.98 3.81 11.63
N PHE A 233 6.85 3.16 11.88
CA PHE A 233 5.59 3.82 12.19
C PHE A 233 5.74 4.77 13.38
N TRP A 234 6.34 4.31 14.48
CA TRP A 234 6.55 5.13 15.66
C TRP A 234 7.47 6.32 15.37
N MET A 235 8.58 6.11 14.65
CA MET A 235 9.47 7.20 14.26
C MET A 235 8.74 8.26 13.42
N LEU A 236 7.93 7.85 12.44
CA LEU A 236 7.13 8.75 11.62
C LEU A 236 6.06 9.49 12.44
N ASP A 237 5.43 8.82 13.40
CA ASP A 237 4.46 9.43 14.31
C ASP A 237 5.10 10.49 15.22
N GLN A 238 6.32 10.25 15.72
CA GLN A 238 7.07 11.26 16.46
C GLN A 238 7.38 12.49 15.61
N VAL A 239 7.83 12.28 14.36
CA VAL A 239 8.08 13.39 13.42
C VAL A 239 6.79 14.15 13.13
N HIS A 240 5.68 13.44 12.90
CA HIS A 240 4.36 14.02 12.68
C HIS A 240 3.90 14.89 13.86
N HIS A 241 4.12 14.43 15.09
CA HIS A 241 3.76 15.17 16.29
C HIS A 241 4.57 16.46 16.45
N GLN A 242 5.89 16.40 16.22
CA GLN A 242 6.78 17.57 16.27
C GLN A 242 6.46 18.59 15.18
N VAL A 243 6.17 18.13 13.95
CA VAL A 243 5.81 19.01 12.82
C VAL A 243 4.42 19.66 13.01
N LYS A 244 3.47 18.97 13.67
CA LYS A 244 2.19 19.59 14.07
C LYS A 244 2.37 20.68 15.13
N GLY A 245 3.39 20.57 15.99
CA GLY A 245 3.66 21.51 17.09
C GLY A 245 4.34 22.81 16.67
N ASP A 246 5.31 22.77 15.75
CA ASP A 246 6.31 23.85 15.63
C ASP A 246 6.35 24.63 14.31
N VAL A 247 5.52 24.37 13.29
CA VAL A 247 5.70 25.04 11.99
C VAL A 247 4.89 26.34 11.84
N VAL A 248 5.36 27.39 12.51
CA VAL A 248 5.10 28.79 12.14
C VAL A 248 6.08 29.19 11.03
N ALA A 249 5.85 28.69 9.81
CA ALA A 249 6.64 29.11 8.65
C ALA A 249 6.18 30.49 8.17
N ARG A 250 7.08 31.48 8.13
CA ARG A 250 6.84 32.77 7.45
C ARG A 250 6.51 32.49 5.98
N ALA A 251 5.47 33.14 5.45
CA ALA A 251 5.12 33.01 4.05
C ALA A 251 6.33 33.42 3.16
N PRO A 252 6.87 32.53 2.30
CA PRO A 252 8.04 32.84 1.47
C PRO A 252 7.71 33.76 0.28
N VAL A 253 6.46 34.22 0.18
CA VAL A 253 5.99 35.08 -0.92
C VAL A 253 5.56 36.43 -0.35
N THR A 254 6.49 37.38 -0.35
CA THR A 254 6.16 38.80 -0.15
C THR A 254 5.83 39.41 -1.49
N VAL A 255 4.60 39.88 -1.68
CA VAL A 255 4.20 40.56 -2.91
C VAL A 255 4.37 42.05 -2.69
N ALA A 256 5.45 42.62 -3.22
CA ALA A 256 5.69 44.06 -3.16
C ALA A 256 4.85 44.74 -4.26
N VAL A 257 3.73 45.35 -3.86
CA VAL A 257 2.90 46.16 -4.76
C VAL A 257 3.32 47.62 -4.63
N GLN A 258 3.80 48.22 -5.71
CA GLN A 258 4.17 49.64 -5.76
C GLN A 258 3.09 50.43 -6.50
N VAL A 259 2.52 51.42 -5.81
CA VAL A 259 1.49 52.32 -6.35
C VAL A 259 2.16 53.66 -6.71
N ASN A 260 2.27 53.94 -8.02
CA ASN A 260 2.85 55.17 -8.54
C ASN A 260 1.75 56.13 -8.98
N GLY A 261 1.59 57.24 -8.26
CA GLY A 261 0.59 58.28 -8.48
C GLY A 261 0.56 59.24 -7.29
N SER A 262 0.07 60.47 -7.51
CA SER A 262 -0.09 61.50 -6.48
C SER A 262 -1.55 61.97 -6.32
N GLY A 263 -2.50 61.15 -6.74
CA GLY A 263 -3.94 61.43 -6.70
C GLY A 263 -4.63 60.74 -5.53
N TYR A 264 -5.86 61.16 -5.23
CA TYR A 264 -6.67 60.59 -4.15
C TYR A 264 -6.86 59.06 -4.27
N ALA A 265 -7.00 58.56 -5.50
CA ALA A 265 -7.13 57.12 -5.73
C ALA A 265 -5.85 56.35 -5.34
N SER A 266 -4.66 56.88 -5.66
CA SER A 266 -3.39 56.24 -5.30
C SER A 266 -3.18 56.16 -3.79
N ASP A 267 -3.69 57.14 -3.02
CA ASP A 267 -3.59 57.13 -1.57
C ASP A 267 -4.45 56.02 -0.95
N ILE A 268 -5.70 55.87 -1.41
CA ILE A 268 -6.59 54.77 -0.98
C ILE A 268 -5.95 53.40 -1.27
N PHE A 269 -5.43 53.21 -2.49
CA PHE A 269 -4.80 51.93 -2.85
C PHE A 269 -3.51 51.69 -2.08
N ARG A 270 -2.75 52.73 -1.73
CA ARG A 270 -1.55 52.62 -0.88
C ARG A 270 -1.91 52.13 0.53
N ASP A 271 -3.01 52.60 1.11
CA ASP A 271 -3.48 52.15 2.43
C ASP A 271 -3.95 50.68 2.42
N VAL A 272 -4.64 50.27 1.34
CA VAL A 272 -5.04 48.87 1.15
C VAL A 272 -3.80 47.96 1.01
N VAL A 273 -2.82 48.37 0.21
CA VAL A 273 -1.56 47.63 0.03
C VAL A 273 -0.74 47.57 1.31
N ALA A 274 -0.70 48.65 2.10
CA ALA A 274 -0.03 48.67 3.39
C ALA A 274 -0.65 47.65 4.37
N SER A 275 -1.98 47.58 4.41
CA SER A 275 -2.71 46.60 5.22
C SER A 275 -2.42 45.16 4.79
N PHE A 276 -2.35 44.90 3.48
CA PHE A 276 -1.98 43.60 2.94
C PHE A 276 -0.52 43.21 3.26
N ASN A 277 0.42 44.15 3.19
CA ASN A 277 1.82 43.94 3.60
C ASN A 277 1.96 43.58 5.09
N VAL A 278 1.13 44.16 5.96
CA VAL A 278 1.11 43.82 7.39
C VAL A 278 0.59 42.40 7.61
N LEU A 279 -0.48 42.02 6.89
CA LEU A 279 -1.01 40.64 6.94
C LEU A 279 0.00 39.62 6.41
N GLN A 280 0.77 39.95 5.36
CA GLN A 280 1.84 39.11 4.83
C GLN A 280 3.02 38.92 5.79
N ARG A 281 3.35 39.93 6.62
CA ARG A 281 4.39 39.82 7.65
C ARG A 281 3.90 39.12 8.92
N GLY A 282 2.59 38.91 9.06
CA GLY A 282 2.01 38.14 10.15
C GLY A 282 2.52 36.70 10.14
N ASN A 283 2.65 36.10 11.32
CA ASN A 283 2.99 34.70 11.51
C ASN A 283 1.82 33.80 11.06
N VAL A 284 1.65 33.63 9.75
CA VAL A 284 0.66 32.71 9.20
C VAL A 284 1.30 31.34 9.06
N THR A 285 0.77 30.32 9.71
CA THR A 285 1.24 28.93 9.56
C THR A 285 0.91 28.43 8.15
N VAL A 286 1.88 28.39 7.24
CA VAL A 286 1.68 28.02 5.81
C VAL A 286 1.81 26.51 5.55
N VAL A 287 2.10 25.67 6.55
CA VAL A 287 2.10 24.21 6.32
C VAL A 287 0.66 23.72 6.22
N SER A 288 0.21 23.58 4.97
CA SER A 288 -1.05 22.94 4.64
C SER A 288 -1.09 21.55 5.25
N ARG A 289 -2.08 21.28 6.12
CA ARG A 289 -2.33 19.96 6.72
C ARG A 289 -2.44 18.83 5.67
N LYS A 290 -2.67 19.18 4.40
CA LYS A 290 -2.71 18.24 3.26
C LYS A 290 -1.35 17.67 2.86
N CYS A 291 -0.23 18.32 3.20
CA CYS A 291 1.11 17.81 2.87
C CYS A 291 1.69 16.92 3.96
N LEU A 292 1.01 16.79 5.09
CA LEU A 292 1.46 15.98 6.22
C LEU A 292 0.87 14.57 6.07
N MET A 293 1.67 13.65 5.52
CA MET A 293 1.26 12.24 5.41
C MET A 293 0.99 11.68 6.81
N GLU A 294 -0.23 11.20 7.05
CA GLU A 294 -0.58 10.49 8.27
C GLU A 294 0.14 9.13 8.23
N PRO A 295 0.97 8.78 9.21
CA PRO A 295 1.60 7.48 9.26
C PRO A 295 0.52 6.40 9.38
N SER A 296 0.56 5.40 8.50
CA SER A 296 -0.38 4.28 8.51
C SER A 296 0.09 3.20 9.49
N GLU A 297 -0.75 2.85 10.47
CA GLU A 297 -0.49 1.70 11.36
C GLU A 297 -0.43 0.41 10.51
N PRO A 298 0.52 -0.51 10.79
CA PRO A 298 0.53 -1.81 10.14
C PRO A 298 -0.78 -2.54 10.39
N ASP A 299 -1.38 -3.05 9.32
CA ASP A 299 -2.72 -3.62 9.34
C ASP A 299 -2.83 -4.82 10.30
N ARG A 300 -3.80 -4.74 11.22
CA ARG A 300 -4.05 -5.75 12.24
C ARG A 300 -4.52 -7.07 11.64
N ASP A 301 -5.29 -7.02 10.56
CA ASP A 301 -5.79 -8.21 9.89
C ASP A 301 -4.64 -8.98 9.22
N THR A 302 -3.71 -8.27 8.60
CA THR A 302 -2.48 -8.85 8.05
C THR A 302 -1.61 -9.48 9.15
N CYS A 303 -1.44 -8.81 10.29
CA CYS A 303 -0.69 -9.34 11.43
C CYS A 303 -1.34 -10.61 12.01
N PHE A 304 -2.67 -10.60 12.17
CA PHE A 304 -3.44 -11.77 12.61
C PHE A 304 -3.33 -12.92 11.62
N THR A 305 -3.44 -12.65 10.33
CA THR A 305 -3.30 -13.66 9.27
C THR A 305 -1.92 -14.29 9.28
N LEU A 306 -0.86 -13.48 9.43
CA LEU A 306 0.52 -13.97 9.53
C LEU A 306 0.71 -14.85 10.77
N GLY A 307 0.21 -14.41 11.93
CA GLY A 307 0.23 -15.18 13.17
C GLY A 307 -0.52 -16.51 13.06
N PHE A 308 -1.70 -16.49 12.43
CA PHE A 308 -2.51 -17.68 12.18
C PHE A 308 -1.79 -18.69 11.26
N LEU A 309 -1.20 -18.22 10.15
CA LEU A 309 -0.44 -19.08 9.23
C LEU A 309 0.79 -19.71 9.90
N LEU A 310 1.52 -18.95 10.74
CA LEU A 310 2.64 -19.47 11.52
C LEU A 310 2.17 -20.48 12.58
N GLY A 311 1.03 -20.23 13.23
CA GLY A 311 0.41 -21.17 14.16
C GLY A 311 0.01 -22.48 13.48
N LEU A 312 -0.59 -22.41 12.29
CA LEU A 312 -0.92 -23.58 11.48
C LEU A 312 0.35 -24.35 11.07
N ALA A 313 1.41 -23.65 10.65
CA ALA A 313 2.69 -24.27 10.31
C ALA A 313 3.33 -24.99 11.51
N LEU A 314 3.19 -24.44 12.72
CA LEU A 314 3.63 -25.09 13.96
C LEU A 314 2.82 -26.37 14.22
N LEU A 315 1.49 -26.31 14.11
CA LEU A 315 0.62 -27.46 14.29
C LEU A 315 0.94 -28.59 13.30
N VAL A 316 1.16 -28.25 12.03
CA VAL A 316 1.58 -29.21 10.98
C VAL A 316 2.94 -29.83 11.31
N SER A 317 3.89 -29.03 11.81
CA SER A 317 5.21 -29.51 12.21
C SER A 317 5.17 -30.49 13.39
N LEU A 318 4.28 -30.25 14.36
CA LEU A 318 4.06 -31.13 15.51
C LEU A 318 3.37 -32.44 15.09
N THR A 319 2.36 -32.35 14.23
CA THR A 319 1.60 -33.50 13.72
C THR A 319 2.38 -34.32 12.68
N GLY A 320 3.44 -33.77 12.08
CA GLY A 320 4.28 -34.46 11.09
C GLY A 320 4.85 -35.80 11.56
N GLY A 321 5.17 -35.93 12.86
CA GLY A 321 5.59 -37.21 13.45
C GLY A 321 4.48 -38.27 13.42
N PHE A 322 3.23 -37.87 13.67
CA PHE A 322 2.07 -38.75 13.59
C PHE A 322 1.73 -39.11 12.15
N MET A 323 1.83 -38.16 11.21
CA MET A 323 1.60 -38.40 9.78
C MET A 323 2.53 -39.49 9.22
N GLN A 324 3.78 -39.56 9.70
CA GLN A 324 4.70 -40.63 9.33
C GLN A 324 4.20 -42.02 9.73
N ARG A 325 3.55 -42.14 10.90
CA ARG A 325 2.94 -43.40 11.37
C ARG A 325 1.65 -43.74 10.64
N CYS A 326 0.82 -42.74 10.34
CA CYS A 326 -0.40 -42.92 9.54
C CYS A 326 -0.07 -43.52 8.17
N ARG A 327 0.98 -43.02 7.49
CA ARG A 327 1.41 -43.58 6.21
C ARG A 327 1.72 -45.08 6.28
N ARG A 328 2.36 -45.54 7.37
CA ARG A 328 2.62 -46.97 7.58
C ARG A 328 1.34 -47.76 7.84
N LEU A 329 0.44 -47.24 8.68
CA LEU A 329 -0.86 -47.89 8.95
C LEU A 329 -1.68 -48.07 7.67
N VAL A 330 -1.69 -47.07 6.80
CA VAL A 330 -2.30 -47.15 5.47
C VAL A 330 -1.65 -48.27 4.65
N CYS A 331 -0.32 -48.32 4.53
CA CYS A 331 0.34 -49.40 3.79
C CYS A 331 0.05 -50.80 4.36
N ALA A 332 -0.01 -50.94 5.68
CA ALA A 332 -0.34 -52.20 6.34
C ALA A 332 -1.79 -52.65 6.05
N ALA A 333 -2.74 -51.71 6.00
CA ALA A 333 -4.13 -51.99 5.68
C ALA A 333 -4.33 -52.42 4.21
N TYR A 334 -3.64 -51.79 3.26
CA TYR A 334 -3.74 -52.11 1.83
C TYR A 334 -2.96 -53.37 1.41
N HIS A 335 -1.92 -53.76 2.16
CA HIS A 335 -1.05 -54.88 1.81
C HIS A 335 -0.85 -55.85 3.00
N PRO A 336 -1.91 -56.56 3.43
CA PRO A 336 -1.88 -57.40 4.64
C PRO A 336 -0.91 -58.59 4.51
N GLU A 337 -0.82 -59.21 3.33
CA GLU A 337 0.10 -60.34 3.08
C GLU A 337 1.57 -59.93 3.29
N ARG A 338 1.95 -58.77 2.77
CA ARG A 338 3.30 -58.21 2.94
C ARG A 338 3.57 -57.79 4.37
N GLU A 339 2.57 -57.31 5.10
CA GLU A 339 2.74 -56.98 6.52
C GLU A 339 2.97 -58.25 7.35
N LEU A 340 2.31 -59.37 7.03
CA LEU A 340 2.55 -60.64 7.70
C LEU A 340 3.99 -61.14 7.50
N GLU A 341 4.53 -61.09 6.28
CA GLU A 341 5.94 -61.41 5.98
C GLU A 341 6.89 -60.53 6.80
N ARG A 342 6.62 -59.22 6.87
CA ARG A 342 7.42 -58.26 7.65
C ARG A 342 7.37 -58.56 9.14
N ILE A 343 6.22 -58.96 9.68
CA ILE A 343 6.03 -59.34 11.08
C ILE A 343 6.84 -60.61 11.40
N GLN A 344 6.78 -61.63 10.53
CA GLN A 344 7.55 -62.86 10.69
C GLN A 344 9.06 -62.58 10.67
N PHE A 345 9.51 -61.79 9.69
CA PHE A 345 10.89 -61.37 9.57
C PHE A 345 11.35 -60.56 10.80
N LEU A 346 10.52 -59.64 11.30
CA LEU A 346 10.82 -58.88 12.53
C LEU A 346 11.01 -59.80 13.74
N ARG A 347 10.17 -60.83 13.86
CA ARG A 347 10.26 -61.82 14.94
C ARG A 347 11.60 -62.57 14.88
N GLN A 348 11.96 -63.08 13.70
CA GLN A 348 13.26 -63.76 13.49
C GLN A 348 14.43 -62.83 13.80
N LYS A 349 14.38 -61.58 13.31
CA LYS A 349 15.40 -60.57 13.57
C LYS A 349 15.61 -60.30 15.07
N ILE A 350 14.54 -60.24 15.87
CA ILE A 350 14.66 -60.06 17.32
C ILE A 350 15.32 -61.26 17.98
N LEU A 351 14.94 -62.49 17.58
CA LEU A 351 15.55 -63.72 18.10
C LEU A 351 17.04 -63.80 17.75
N ASP A 352 17.41 -63.46 16.52
CA ASP A 352 18.80 -63.45 16.06
C ASP A 352 19.64 -62.41 16.80
N GLN A 353 19.09 -61.21 17.03
CA GLN A 353 19.73 -60.17 17.82
C GLN A 353 19.94 -60.60 19.27
N ARG A 354 18.95 -61.24 19.90
CA ARG A 354 19.11 -61.78 21.26
C ARG A 354 20.20 -62.85 21.28
N THR A 355 20.17 -63.79 20.33
CA THR A 355 21.13 -64.88 20.26
C THR A 355 22.56 -64.37 20.02
N THR A 356 22.74 -63.36 19.18
CA THR A 356 24.05 -62.72 18.95
C THR A 356 24.55 -61.98 20.20
N VAL A 357 23.69 -61.24 20.90
CA VAL A 357 24.04 -60.60 22.18
C VAL A 357 24.43 -61.64 23.24
N TRP A 358 23.65 -62.72 23.38
CA TRP A 358 23.97 -63.83 24.28
C TRP A 358 25.29 -64.49 23.93
N ARG A 359 25.56 -64.76 22.65
CA ARG A 359 26.84 -65.30 22.18
C ARG A 359 28.01 -64.35 22.50
N ALA A 360 27.84 -63.05 22.31
CA ALA A 360 28.85 -62.06 22.64
C ALA A 360 29.12 -62.02 24.16
N LEU A 361 28.08 -62.00 24.98
CA LEU A 361 28.19 -62.04 26.45
C LEU A 361 28.90 -63.30 26.93
N ARG A 362 28.55 -64.48 26.40
CA ARG A 362 29.21 -65.75 26.75
C ARG A 362 30.69 -65.74 26.39
N ARG A 363 31.07 -65.18 25.23
CA ARG A 363 32.49 -65.04 24.83
C ARG A 363 33.24 -64.08 25.73
N SER A 364 32.63 -62.96 26.13
CA SER A 364 33.25 -62.01 27.06
C SER A 364 33.42 -62.61 28.45
N ALA A 365 32.43 -63.37 28.94
CA ALA A 365 32.52 -64.09 30.20
C ALA A 365 33.60 -65.19 30.16
N ALA A 366 33.71 -65.95 29.06
CA ALA A 366 34.74 -66.97 28.89
C ALA A 366 36.17 -66.39 28.74
N ARG A 367 36.29 -65.15 28.23
CA ARG A 367 37.56 -64.42 28.12
C ARG A 367 37.97 -63.70 29.41
N SER A 368 37.09 -63.65 30.41
CA SER A 368 37.46 -63.21 31.75
C SER A 368 37.83 -64.48 32.52
N PRO A 369 39.12 -64.83 32.64
CA PRO A 369 39.49 -65.97 33.48
C PRO A 369 39.03 -65.62 34.89
N GLY A 370 38.30 -66.55 35.52
CA GLY A 370 38.04 -66.46 36.94
C GLY A 370 39.36 -66.29 37.66
N GLY A 371 39.58 -65.11 38.24
CA GLY A 371 40.57 -64.91 39.28
C GLY A 371 40.19 -65.81 40.45
N GLY A 372 40.79 -66.99 40.48
CA GLY A 372 40.55 -68.01 41.48
C GLY A 372 41.80 -68.87 41.64
N GLY A 373 42.74 -68.37 42.45
CA GLY A 373 43.75 -69.17 43.15
C GLY A 373 45.16 -69.18 42.55
N GLY A 374 46.10 -68.50 43.22
CA GLY A 374 47.54 -68.77 43.04
C GLY A 374 48.52 -67.61 43.26
N GLY A 375 48.54 -67.04 44.48
CA GLY A 375 49.69 -66.44 45.18
C GLY A 375 50.72 -65.55 44.47
N GLY A 376 50.91 -64.32 44.99
CA GLY A 376 52.23 -63.69 45.01
C GLY A 376 52.27 -62.18 44.79
N GLY A 377 51.99 -61.40 45.85
CA GLY A 377 52.70 -60.16 46.23
C GLY A 377 52.77 -58.97 45.26
N GLY A 378 52.22 -57.82 45.67
CA GLY A 378 52.57 -56.52 45.09
C GLY A 378 51.56 -55.44 45.43
N GLY A 379 51.84 -54.63 46.46
CA GLY A 379 50.90 -53.71 47.08
C GLY A 379 50.50 -52.45 46.29
N GLY A 380 49.41 -51.85 46.78
CA GLY A 380 49.04 -50.43 46.65
C GLY A 380 48.43 -50.05 45.29
N GLY A 381 47.26 -49.42 45.17
CA GLY A 381 46.44 -48.67 46.11
C GLY A 381 45.86 -47.48 45.34
N GLY A 382 44.53 -47.32 45.33
CA GLY A 382 43.87 -46.03 45.14
C GLY A 382 43.62 -45.52 43.71
N GLY A 383 42.45 -45.86 43.16
CA GLY A 383 41.43 -44.86 42.83
C GLY A 383 41.70 -43.77 41.78
N GLY A 384 41.12 -43.98 40.59
CA GLY A 384 40.00 -43.13 40.16
C GLY A 384 40.29 -41.90 39.31
N GLY A 385 39.97 -42.03 38.01
CA GLY A 385 39.00 -41.12 37.39
C GLY A 385 39.50 -40.19 36.29
N GLY A 386 39.09 -40.50 35.06
CA GLY A 386 38.54 -39.47 34.16
C GLY A 386 39.28 -39.22 32.84
N GLY A 387 38.68 -39.68 31.74
CA GLY A 387 38.60 -38.87 30.52
C GLY A 387 39.63 -39.13 29.42
N GLY A 388 39.54 -40.27 28.74
CA GLY A 388 39.94 -40.39 27.32
C GLY A 388 38.65 -40.50 26.50
N GLY A 389 38.38 -39.66 25.51
CA GLY A 389 39.31 -39.16 24.50
C GLY A 389 38.84 -39.74 23.17
N GLY A 390 38.24 -38.89 22.35
CA GLY A 390 37.65 -39.27 21.08
C GLY A 390 38.66 -39.83 20.08
N GLY A 391 38.12 -40.61 19.15
CA GLY A 391 38.83 -41.15 17.99
C GLY A 391 38.05 -42.34 17.48
N GLY A 392 37.66 -42.44 16.22
CA GLY A 392 37.72 -41.52 15.10
C GLY A 392 36.91 -42.21 14.01
N SER A 393 35.93 -41.50 13.47
CA SER A 393 35.24 -41.91 12.26
C SER A 393 36.18 -41.73 11.07
N ARG A 394 36.97 -42.76 10.77
CA ARG A 394 37.70 -42.87 9.50
C ARG A 394 37.75 -44.33 9.09
N LEU A 395 36.75 -44.76 8.34
CA LEU A 395 36.85 -45.86 7.37
C LEU A 395 35.51 -45.99 6.64
N GLN A 396 35.32 -45.20 5.58
CA GLN A 396 34.71 -45.64 4.32
C GLN A 396 34.61 -44.46 3.36
N THR A 397 35.70 -44.23 2.63
CA THR A 397 35.66 -43.56 1.33
C THR A 397 36.77 -44.16 0.50
N LEU A 398 36.47 -45.27 -0.18
CA LEU A 398 37.07 -45.76 -1.42
C LEU A 398 36.67 -47.23 -1.60
N LEU A 399 35.63 -47.45 -2.39
CA LEU A 399 35.59 -48.47 -3.44
C LEU A 399 34.37 -48.19 -4.33
N LEU A 400 34.67 -47.97 -5.61
CA LEU A 400 33.75 -47.57 -6.67
C LEU A 400 32.68 -48.63 -6.96
N ARG A 401 31.42 -48.20 -7.05
CA ARG A 401 30.53 -48.39 -8.21
C ARG A 401 29.25 -47.58 -8.06
#